data_AF-A0A959I900-F1
#
_entry.id   AF-A0A959I900-F1
#
_cell.length_a   1.000
_cell.length_b   1.000
_cell.length_c   1.000
_cell.angle_alpha   90.00
_cell.angle_beta   90.00
_cell.angle_gamma   90.00
#
_symmetry.space_group_name_H-M   'P 1'
#
loop_
_entity.id
_entity.type
_entity.pdbx_description
1 polymer ?
#
loop_
_entity_poly.entity_id
_entity_poly.type
_entity_poly.pdbx_seq_one_letter_code
_entity_poly.pdbx_strand_id
1 'polypeptide(L)'
;MLRQWLLFALLAFVVFSAAFLPIQKDRQYYHSEAERAFFAQMAAAPPPVVVDSTQLFPAASDCSGCHGHDPNGYALLDLDGNDVNIFDDWRATMMANSAKDPFWRAKVSHEVLVNPAHADELQTVCTSCHAPMGHYTAILRGADHYTIDDLLVDTIGLDGVSCGACHQISAEQLGDLHSGQINFDTNRVVYGPYDLPFAAPMIQYVGFEPLQSDHIGDAGLCASCHSLLTGTVDLAGQPTGQTFVEQATYHEWLNSDYGEDGNNVTCQNCHIPQIKDPVVISANYLFLEGRSPYGLHEMVGGNTFMLQLMKENREALGIDAEEEQFD
;
A
#
# COMPACT_ATOMS: atom_id res chain seq x y z
N MET A 1 8.33 -36.07 -56.01
CA MET A 1 9.20 -37.02 -55.28
C MET A 1 10.27 -36.33 -54.43
N LEU A 2 11.10 -35.43 -54.98
CA LEU A 2 12.20 -34.78 -54.23
C LEU A 2 11.77 -34.06 -52.92
N ARG A 3 10.61 -33.38 -52.93
CA ARG A 3 10.06 -32.67 -51.76
C ARG A 3 9.62 -33.59 -50.62
N GLN A 4 9.12 -34.79 -50.93
CA GLN A 4 8.73 -35.79 -49.93
C GLN A 4 9.97 -36.44 -49.30
N TRP A 5 11.03 -36.67 -50.09
CA TRP A 5 12.31 -37.16 -49.59
C TRP A 5 13.01 -36.16 -48.68
N LEU A 6 12.96 -34.86 -49.00
CA LEU A 6 13.50 -33.80 -48.14
C LEU A 6 12.74 -33.69 -46.81
N LEU A 7 11.41 -33.80 -46.82
CA LEU A 7 10.61 -33.83 -45.59
C LEU A 7 10.93 -35.06 -44.74
N PHE A 8 11.08 -36.23 -45.36
CA PHE A 8 11.45 -37.45 -44.64
C PHE A 8 12.85 -37.36 -44.03
N ALA A 9 13.82 -36.81 -44.78
CA ALA A 9 15.19 -36.61 -44.29
C ALA A 9 15.23 -35.59 -43.14
N LEU A 10 14.46 -34.51 -43.22
CA LEU A 10 14.35 -33.51 -42.16
C LEU A 10 13.71 -34.11 -40.90
N LEU A 11 12.64 -34.88 -41.05
CA LEU A 11 11.96 -35.52 -39.92
C LEU A 11 12.85 -36.57 -39.26
N ALA A 12 13.56 -37.37 -40.06
CA ALA A 12 14.55 -38.33 -39.57
C ALA A 12 15.70 -37.61 -38.84
N PHE A 13 16.17 -36.48 -39.36
CA PHE A 13 17.21 -35.67 -38.71
C PHE A 13 16.73 -35.09 -37.37
N VAL A 14 15.50 -34.57 -37.29
CA VAL A 14 14.92 -34.04 -36.05
C VAL A 14 14.72 -35.14 -35.00
N VAL A 15 14.21 -36.30 -35.39
CA VAL A 15 14.03 -37.44 -34.47
C VAL A 15 15.39 -37.96 -34.00
N PHE A 16 16.37 -38.07 -34.91
CA PHE A 16 17.71 -38.52 -34.56
C PHE A 16 18.40 -37.52 -33.64
N SER A 17 18.33 -36.22 -33.93
CA SER A 17 18.93 -35.18 -33.07
C SER A 17 18.24 -35.07 -31.71
N ALA A 18 16.91 -35.24 -31.63
CA ALA A 18 16.18 -35.29 -30.36
C ALA A 18 16.58 -36.48 -29.48
N ALA A 19 16.97 -37.62 -30.09
CA ALA A 19 17.46 -38.80 -29.36
C ALA A 19 18.85 -38.59 -28.71
N PHE A 20 19.62 -37.59 -29.17
CA PHE A 20 20.92 -37.21 -28.59
C PHE A 20 20.84 -35.95 -27.72
N LEU A 21 19.67 -35.33 -27.57
CA LEU A 21 19.48 -34.31 -26.56
C LEU A 21 19.62 -34.98 -25.18
N PRO A 22 20.54 -34.51 -24.31
CA PRO A 22 20.66 -35.06 -22.97
C PRO A 22 19.34 -34.80 -22.24
N ILE A 23 18.59 -35.87 -21.96
CA ILE A 23 17.50 -35.82 -21.00
C ILE A 23 18.18 -35.46 -19.67
N GLN A 24 18.00 -34.23 -19.19
CA GLN A 24 18.38 -33.84 -17.85
C GLN A 24 17.61 -34.73 -16.88
N LYS A 25 18.19 -35.88 -16.53
CA LYS A 25 17.64 -36.84 -15.55
C LYS A 25 17.62 -36.26 -14.14
N ASP A 26 18.50 -35.28 -13.88
CA ASP A 26 18.63 -34.61 -12.60
C ASP A 26 18.18 -33.15 -12.72
N ARG A 27 16.89 -32.93 -13.04
CA ARG A 27 16.29 -31.66 -12.62
C ARG A 27 16.23 -31.69 -11.10
N GLN A 28 17.17 -31.01 -10.45
CA GLN A 28 17.05 -30.73 -9.02
C GLN A 28 15.80 -29.89 -8.83
N TYR A 29 14.77 -30.58 -8.38
CA TYR A 29 13.54 -30.00 -7.95
C TYR A 29 13.82 -29.32 -6.61
N TYR A 30 13.83 -27.98 -6.59
CA TYR A 30 14.02 -27.17 -5.37
C TYR A 30 12.98 -27.46 -4.27
N HIS A 31 11.88 -28.10 -4.66
CA HIS A 31 10.81 -28.56 -3.79
C HIS A 31 10.65 -30.07 -3.88
N SER A 32 10.53 -30.71 -2.71
CA SER A 32 10.14 -32.11 -2.54
C SER A 32 8.79 -32.40 -3.19
N GLU A 33 8.49 -33.69 -3.42
CA GLU A 33 7.16 -34.10 -3.90
C GLU A 33 6.04 -33.68 -2.93
N ALA A 34 6.32 -33.68 -1.63
CA ALA A 34 5.37 -33.23 -0.61
C ALA A 34 5.08 -31.73 -0.71
N GLU A 35 6.10 -30.89 -0.90
CA GLU A 35 5.93 -29.45 -1.11
C GLU A 35 5.20 -29.16 -2.42
N ARG A 36 5.51 -29.87 -3.51
CA ARG A 36 4.78 -29.75 -4.78
C ARG A 36 3.31 -30.13 -4.63
N ALA A 37 3.02 -31.21 -3.91
CA ALA A 37 1.65 -31.64 -3.64
C ALA A 37 0.92 -30.62 -2.76
N PHE A 38 1.59 -30.07 -1.75
CA PHE A 38 1.08 -28.99 -0.91
C PHE A 38 0.76 -27.73 -1.73
N PHE A 39 1.69 -27.24 -2.55
CA PHE A 39 1.47 -26.08 -3.42
C PHE A 39 0.40 -26.34 -4.48
N ALA A 40 0.36 -27.55 -5.06
CA ALA A 40 -0.71 -27.93 -5.99
C ALA A 40 -2.07 -28.00 -5.29
N GLN A 41 -2.12 -28.40 -4.02
CA GLN A 41 -3.35 -28.46 -3.24
C GLN A 41 -3.82 -27.06 -2.80
N MET A 42 -2.91 -26.15 -2.45
CA MET A 42 -3.21 -24.73 -2.24
C MET A 42 -3.69 -24.05 -3.53
N ALA A 43 -3.10 -24.37 -4.67
CA ALA A 43 -3.51 -23.83 -5.97
C ALA A 43 -4.84 -24.43 -6.47
N ALA A 44 -5.18 -25.66 -6.08
CA ALA A 44 -6.39 -26.35 -6.53
C ALA A 44 -7.66 -25.90 -5.80
N ALA A 45 -7.54 -25.29 -4.62
CA ALA A 45 -8.63 -24.65 -3.91
C ALA A 45 -8.05 -23.56 -3.01
N PRO A 46 -8.22 -22.27 -3.34
CA PRO A 46 -7.94 -21.24 -2.34
C PRO A 46 -8.76 -21.59 -1.08
N PRO A 47 -8.22 -21.40 0.13
CA PRO A 47 -9.03 -21.50 1.33
C PRO A 47 -10.29 -20.65 1.13
N PRO A 48 -11.46 -21.06 1.64
CA PRO A 48 -12.64 -20.21 1.55
C PRO A 48 -12.23 -18.83 2.07
N VAL A 49 -12.42 -17.81 1.24
CA VAL A 49 -12.14 -16.44 1.65
C VAL A 49 -13.13 -16.10 2.74
N VAL A 50 -12.70 -16.25 3.98
CA VAL A 50 -13.51 -15.90 5.15
C VAL A 50 -13.29 -14.42 5.36
N VAL A 51 -14.24 -13.62 4.85
CA VAL A 51 -14.33 -12.21 5.21
C VAL A 51 -14.53 -12.11 6.72
N ASP A 52 -13.56 -11.54 7.42
CA ASP A 52 -13.68 -11.28 8.85
C ASP A 52 -14.62 -10.08 9.07
N SER A 53 -15.79 -10.36 9.65
CA SER A 53 -16.77 -9.32 9.97
C SER A 53 -16.26 -8.32 11.02
N THR A 54 -15.22 -8.67 11.77
CA THR A 54 -14.63 -7.86 12.86
C THR A 54 -13.42 -7.03 12.42
N GLN A 55 -12.97 -7.22 11.17
CA GLN A 55 -11.88 -6.45 10.58
C GLN A 55 -12.35 -5.02 10.28
N LEU A 56 -11.55 -4.04 10.72
CA LEU A 56 -11.80 -2.61 10.50
C LEU A 56 -11.09 -2.10 9.23
N PHE A 57 -9.89 -2.63 8.97
CA PHE A 57 -9.07 -2.29 7.80
C PHE A 57 -8.58 -3.57 7.11
N PRO A 58 -8.63 -3.66 5.77
CA PRO A 58 -7.97 -4.72 5.01
C PRO A 58 -6.45 -4.59 5.10
N ALA A 59 -5.74 -5.72 5.03
CA ALA A 59 -4.29 -5.68 4.79
C ALA A 59 -4.02 -5.30 3.34
N ALA A 60 -2.85 -4.76 3.03
CA ALA A 60 -2.50 -4.38 1.66
C ALA A 60 -2.56 -5.57 0.68
N SER A 61 -2.17 -6.75 1.18
CA SER A 61 -2.17 -8.00 0.43
C SER A 61 -3.57 -8.47 0.01
N ASP A 62 -4.64 -8.01 0.69
CA ASP A 62 -6.02 -8.31 0.29
C ASP A 62 -6.39 -7.59 -1.03
N CYS A 63 -5.68 -6.50 -1.37
CA CYS A 63 -5.89 -5.71 -2.58
C CYS A 63 -5.08 -6.20 -3.79
N SER A 64 -3.92 -6.82 -3.56
CA SER A 64 -2.91 -7.11 -4.59
C SER A 64 -3.39 -8.06 -5.69
N GLY A 65 -4.29 -9.00 -5.38
CA GLY A 65 -4.82 -9.94 -6.37
C GLY A 65 -5.65 -9.30 -7.47
N CYS A 66 -6.18 -8.09 -7.24
CA CYS A 66 -6.96 -7.33 -8.22
C CYS A 66 -6.28 -6.03 -8.65
N HIS A 67 -5.53 -5.38 -7.75
CA HIS A 67 -4.92 -4.07 -7.96
C HIS A 67 -3.38 -4.13 -8.08
N GLY A 68 -2.80 -5.33 -8.15
CA GLY A 68 -1.39 -5.58 -8.46
C GLY A 68 -1.17 -6.10 -9.88
N HIS A 69 0.09 -6.41 -10.22
CA HIS A 69 0.51 -6.87 -11.55
C HIS A 69 -0.44 -7.90 -12.17
N ASP A 70 -0.99 -7.61 -13.35
CA ASP A 70 -1.83 -8.55 -14.10
C ASP A 70 -0.97 -9.42 -15.05
N PRO A 71 -0.81 -10.72 -14.77
CA PRO A 71 0.00 -11.61 -15.61
C PRO A 71 -0.60 -11.84 -17.01
N ASN A 72 -1.86 -11.46 -17.23
CA ASN A 72 -2.50 -11.55 -18.54
C ASN A 72 -2.32 -10.29 -19.40
N GLY A 73 -1.79 -9.21 -18.83
CA GLY A 73 -1.55 -7.95 -19.52
C GLY A 73 -2.82 -7.27 -20.04
N TYR A 74 -3.90 -7.28 -19.25
CA TYR A 74 -5.17 -6.64 -19.59
C TYR A 74 -5.50 -5.46 -18.69
N ALA A 75 -5.30 -5.62 -17.38
CA ALA A 75 -5.56 -4.60 -16.38
C ALA A 75 -4.28 -3.86 -15.97
N LEU A 76 -4.46 -2.65 -15.44
CA LEU A 76 -3.39 -1.83 -14.85
C LEU A 76 -2.24 -1.53 -15.82
N LEU A 77 -2.60 -1.33 -17.10
CA LEU A 77 -1.69 -0.89 -18.13
C LEU A 77 -2.09 0.49 -18.63
N ASP A 78 -1.10 1.31 -18.95
CA ASP A 78 -1.31 2.53 -19.74
C ASP A 78 -1.49 2.21 -21.25
N LEU A 79 -1.68 3.24 -22.09
CA LEU A 79 -1.85 3.03 -23.54
C LEU A 79 -0.59 2.54 -24.26
N ASP A 80 0.58 2.73 -23.66
CA ASP A 80 1.86 2.25 -24.18
C ASP A 80 2.15 0.81 -23.73
N GLY A 81 1.32 0.25 -22.84
CA GLY A 81 1.43 -1.10 -22.30
C GLY A 81 2.40 -1.22 -21.12
N ASN A 82 2.76 -0.10 -20.50
CA ASN A 82 3.54 -0.10 -19.26
C ASN A 82 2.62 -0.48 -18.10
N ASP A 83 3.18 -1.23 -17.14
CA ASP A 83 2.50 -1.57 -15.90
C ASP A 83 2.43 -0.34 -14.98
N VAL A 84 1.22 0.00 -14.56
CA VAL A 84 0.90 1.12 -13.67
C VAL A 84 0.06 0.64 -12.48
N ASN A 85 0.30 -0.59 -12.02
CA ASN A 85 -0.49 -1.19 -10.95
C ASN A 85 -0.25 -0.51 -9.59
N ILE A 86 -1.37 -0.25 -8.91
CA ILE A 86 -1.43 0.53 -7.67
C ILE A 86 -0.61 -0.12 -6.56
N PHE A 87 -0.67 -1.45 -6.46
CA PHE A 87 -0.04 -2.17 -5.36
C PHE A 87 1.48 -2.07 -5.42
N ASP A 88 2.06 -2.23 -6.60
CA ASP A 88 3.51 -2.14 -6.81
C ASP A 88 4.02 -0.71 -6.68
N ASP A 89 3.31 0.26 -7.23
CA ASP A 89 3.63 1.68 -7.07
C ASP A 89 3.64 2.06 -5.58
N TRP A 90 2.59 1.68 -4.85
CA TRP A 90 2.43 2.00 -3.43
C TRP A 90 3.50 1.33 -2.56
N ARG A 91 3.79 0.04 -2.76
CA ARG A 91 4.61 -0.74 -1.81
C ARG A 91 6.06 -0.27 -1.72
N ALA A 92 6.56 0.43 -2.73
CA ALA A 92 7.89 1.03 -2.75
C ALA A 92 7.96 2.42 -2.10
N THR A 93 6.81 3.03 -1.77
CA THR A 93 6.77 4.39 -1.23
C THR A 93 7.17 4.48 0.25
N MET A 94 7.47 5.70 0.71
CA MET A 94 7.62 5.96 2.14
C MET A 94 6.32 5.74 2.92
N MET A 95 5.14 5.82 2.29
CA MET A 95 3.86 5.56 2.95
C MET A 95 3.70 4.08 3.28
N ALA A 96 3.96 3.18 2.33
CA ALA A 96 3.96 1.74 2.59
C ALA A 96 5.02 1.31 3.61
N ASN A 97 6.14 2.04 3.65
CA ASN A 97 7.27 1.71 4.51
C ASN A 97 7.34 2.58 5.78
N SER A 98 6.31 3.35 6.09
CA SER A 98 6.30 4.31 7.21
C SER A 98 6.50 3.63 8.57
N ALA A 99 5.97 2.42 8.73
CA ALA A 99 6.13 1.59 9.92
C ALA A 99 7.47 0.84 9.97
N LYS A 100 8.15 0.71 8.83
CA LYS A 100 9.43 -0.01 8.66
C LYS A 100 10.63 0.93 8.57
N ASP A 101 10.40 2.23 8.49
CA ASP A 101 11.43 3.25 8.39
C ASP A 101 12.41 3.18 9.56
N PRO A 102 13.70 2.84 9.33
CA PRO A 102 14.68 2.72 10.39
C PRO A 102 15.03 4.07 11.03
N PHE A 103 14.91 5.18 10.30
CA PHE A 103 15.12 6.51 10.88
C PHE A 103 13.99 6.85 11.85
N TRP A 104 12.75 6.67 11.44
CA TRP A 104 11.58 6.83 12.32
C TRP A 104 11.67 5.93 13.54
N ARG A 105 11.93 4.62 13.38
CA ARG A 105 12.07 3.68 14.51
C ARG A 105 13.17 4.10 15.49
N ALA A 106 14.31 4.58 14.98
CA ALA A 106 15.39 5.09 15.81
C ALA A 106 14.97 6.36 16.57
N LYS A 107 14.20 7.24 15.93
CA LYS A 107 13.69 8.45 16.58
C LYS A 107 12.68 8.13 17.67
N VAL A 108 11.73 7.23 17.43
CA VAL A 108 10.77 6.76 18.45
C VAL A 108 11.52 6.15 19.65
N SER A 109 12.49 5.27 19.37
CA SER A 109 13.33 4.66 20.41
C SER A 109 14.08 5.72 21.23
N HIS A 110 14.60 6.76 20.58
CA HIS A 110 15.25 7.87 21.26
C HIS A 110 14.29 8.64 22.17
N GLU A 111 13.08 8.96 21.70
CA GLU A 111 12.08 9.67 22.49
C GLU A 111 11.68 8.88 23.74
N VAL A 112 11.47 7.57 23.61
CA VAL A 112 11.19 6.67 24.75
C VAL A 112 12.34 6.64 25.76
N LEU A 113 13.59 6.64 25.28
CA LEU A 113 14.77 6.66 26.16
C LEU A 113 14.94 7.97 26.92
N VAL A 114 14.60 9.10 26.29
CA VAL A 114 14.72 10.44 26.88
C VAL A 114 13.55 10.72 27.82
N ASN A 115 12.34 10.29 27.46
CA ASN A 115 11.10 10.59 28.17
C ASN A 115 10.36 9.29 28.60
N PRO A 116 10.97 8.44 29.45
CA PRO A 116 10.41 7.11 29.76
C PRO A 116 9.07 7.16 30.49
N ALA A 117 8.76 8.27 31.18
CA ALA A 117 7.47 8.46 31.86
C ALA A 117 6.30 8.73 30.89
N HIS A 118 6.59 9.04 29.62
CA HIS A 118 5.62 9.32 28.55
C HIS A 118 5.75 8.33 27.39
N ALA A 119 6.41 7.19 27.62
CA ALA A 119 6.81 6.28 26.56
C ALA A 119 5.62 5.75 25.75
N ASP A 120 4.52 5.40 26.42
CA ASP A 120 3.35 4.81 25.77
C ASP A 120 2.56 5.88 24.99
N GLU A 121 2.41 7.08 25.56
CA GLU A 121 1.78 8.23 24.88
C GLU A 121 2.57 8.65 23.64
N LEU A 122 3.90 8.75 23.75
CA LEU A 122 4.77 9.13 22.63
C LEU A 122 4.67 8.13 21.48
N GLN A 123 4.79 6.83 21.78
CA GLN A 123 4.66 5.79 20.77
C GLN A 123 3.28 5.81 20.13
N THR A 124 2.22 5.99 20.92
CA THR A 124 0.83 6.07 20.43
C THR A 124 0.64 7.24 19.45
N VAL A 125 1.23 8.40 19.72
CA VAL A 125 1.22 9.54 18.80
C VAL A 125 2.04 9.27 17.53
N CYS A 126 3.19 8.60 17.64
CA CYS A 126 3.99 8.27 16.46
C CYS A 126 3.26 7.27 15.54
N THR A 127 2.60 6.26 16.13
CA THR A 127 1.92 5.21 15.37
C THR A 127 0.62 5.68 14.73
N SER A 128 -0.04 6.74 15.22
CA SER A 128 -1.25 7.28 14.58
C SER A 128 -1.01 7.83 13.17
N CYS A 129 0.22 8.24 12.85
CA CYS A 129 0.60 8.66 11.49
C CYS A 129 1.38 7.59 10.72
N HIS A 130 2.26 6.82 11.40
CA HIS A 130 3.17 5.87 10.73
C HIS A 130 2.62 4.45 10.60
N ALA A 131 1.59 4.09 11.37
CA ALA A 131 0.91 2.79 11.30
C ALA A 131 -0.60 2.96 11.61
N PRO A 132 -1.31 3.87 10.89
CA PRO A 132 -2.64 4.32 11.28
C PRO A 132 -3.65 3.16 11.37
N MET A 133 -3.64 2.20 10.45
CA MET A 133 -4.63 1.13 10.45
C MET A 133 -4.50 0.22 11.69
N GLY A 134 -3.27 -0.15 12.07
CA GLY A 134 -3.01 -0.92 13.31
C GLY A 134 -3.36 -0.11 14.56
N HIS A 135 -2.88 1.14 14.62
CA HIS A 135 -3.20 2.09 15.69
C HIS A 135 -4.71 2.22 15.91
N TYR A 136 -5.47 2.59 14.88
CA TYR A 136 -6.91 2.80 14.98
C TYR A 136 -7.65 1.50 15.25
N THR A 137 -7.18 0.36 14.74
CA THR A 137 -7.75 -0.94 15.10
C THR A 137 -7.65 -1.19 16.61
N ALA A 138 -6.49 -0.94 17.22
CA ALA A 138 -6.29 -1.12 18.65
C ALA A 138 -7.13 -0.15 19.48
N ILE A 139 -7.09 1.15 19.17
CA ILE A 139 -7.80 2.19 19.91
C ILE A 139 -9.33 2.02 19.81
N LEU A 140 -9.87 1.74 18.61
CA LEU A 140 -11.31 1.49 18.44
C LEU A 140 -11.79 0.21 19.13
N ARG A 141 -10.88 -0.74 19.39
CA ARG A 141 -11.14 -1.95 20.19
C ARG A 141 -10.95 -1.72 21.70
N GLY A 142 -10.64 -0.49 22.12
CA GLY A 142 -10.57 -0.08 23.51
C GLY A 142 -9.19 -0.21 24.15
N ALA A 143 -8.12 -0.32 23.36
CA ALA A 143 -6.76 -0.15 23.87
C ALA A 143 -6.52 1.33 24.23
N ASP A 144 -5.78 1.58 25.31
CA ASP A 144 -5.38 2.94 25.68
C ASP A 144 -4.22 3.44 24.79
N HIS A 145 -3.37 2.51 24.34
CA HIS A 145 -2.13 2.77 23.61
C HIS A 145 -1.92 1.75 22.49
N TYR A 146 -1.08 2.14 21.52
CA TYR A 146 -0.56 1.25 20.50
C TYR A 146 0.93 1.52 20.29
N THR A 147 1.75 0.66 20.88
CA THR A 147 3.19 0.82 21.02
C THR A 147 3.97 0.19 19.87
N ILE A 148 5.31 0.35 19.86
CA ILE A 148 6.16 -0.36 18.91
C ILE A 148 6.10 -1.89 19.12
N ASP A 149 5.96 -2.36 20.37
CA ASP A 149 5.85 -3.80 20.64
C ASP A 149 4.57 -4.39 20.04
N ASP A 150 3.45 -3.66 20.10
CA ASP A 150 2.20 -4.04 19.45
C ASP A 150 2.37 -4.04 17.93
N LEU A 151 2.98 -2.99 17.38
CA LEU A 151 3.26 -2.86 15.95
C LEU A 151 4.07 -4.03 15.38
N LEU A 152 5.07 -4.52 16.11
CA LEU A 152 5.96 -5.57 15.61
C LEU A 152 5.26 -6.93 15.40
N VAL A 153 4.08 -7.12 15.99
CA VAL A 153 3.29 -8.35 15.86
C VAL A 153 1.97 -8.13 15.10
N ASP A 154 1.70 -6.90 14.65
CA ASP A 154 0.51 -6.54 13.88
C ASP A 154 0.86 -6.40 12.39
N THR A 155 0.35 -7.32 11.57
CA THR A 155 0.57 -7.32 10.13
C THR A 155 -0.05 -6.09 9.45
N ILE A 156 -1.22 -5.62 9.91
CA ILE A 156 -1.91 -4.45 9.34
C ILE A 156 -1.16 -3.18 9.75
N GLY A 157 -0.61 -3.14 10.96
CA GLY A 157 0.27 -2.07 11.40
C GLY A 157 1.56 -1.98 10.57
N LEU A 158 2.16 -3.13 10.24
CA LEU A 158 3.40 -3.20 9.45
C LEU A 158 3.22 -2.80 7.98
N ASP A 159 1.99 -2.74 7.46
CA ASP A 159 1.70 -2.18 6.14
C ASP A 159 1.79 -0.64 6.13
N GLY A 160 2.04 0.01 7.26
CA GLY A 160 2.22 1.45 7.34
C GLY A 160 0.97 2.24 6.95
N VAL A 161 1.14 3.28 6.15
CA VAL A 161 0.04 4.03 5.53
C VAL A 161 -0.40 3.29 4.26
N SER A 162 -1.31 2.34 4.41
CA SER A 162 -1.83 1.50 3.31
C SER A 162 -3.18 1.96 2.76
N CYS A 163 -3.78 1.17 1.87
CA CYS A 163 -4.99 1.48 1.11
C CYS A 163 -6.11 2.02 2.03
N GLY A 164 -6.40 1.30 3.13
CA GLY A 164 -7.46 1.70 4.07
C GLY A 164 -7.17 3.00 4.81
N ALA A 165 -5.89 3.33 5.02
CA ALA A 165 -5.48 4.56 5.71
C ALA A 165 -5.86 5.83 4.95
N CYS A 166 -6.02 5.75 3.63
CA CYS A 166 -6.49 6.88 2.80
C CYS A 166 -7.94 6.65 2.34
N HIS A 167 -8.24 5.46 1.83
CA HIS A 167 -9.53 5.19 1.19
C HIS A 167 -10.68 4.91 2.16
N GLN A 168 -10.45 4.84 3.47
CA GLN A 168 -11.52 4.73 4.47
C GLN A 168 -11.71 6.01 5.29
N ILE A 169 -11.01 7.10 4.97
CA ILE A 169 -11.22 8.39 5.64
C ILE A 169 -12.60 8.92 5.25
N SER A 170 -13.39 9.35 6.25
CA SER A 170 -14.69 9.99 6.07
C SER A 170 -14.52 11.40 5.50
N ALA A 171 -15.51 11.86 4.72
CA ALA A 171 -15.58 13.26 4.29
C ALA A 171 -15.85 14.23 5.47
N GLU A 172 -16.28 13.72 6.62
CA GLU A 172 -16.55 14.53 7.82
C GLU A 172 -15.25 14.93 8.51
N GLN A 173 -15.10 16.24 8.80
CA GLN A 173 -13.92 16.83 9.47
C GLN A 173 -12.62 16.73 8.65
N LEU A 174 -12.75 16.58 7.34
CA LEU A 174 -11.63 16.61 6.42
C LEU A 174 -10.94 17.98 6.48
N GLY A 175 -9.62 18.02 6.64
CA GLY A 175 -8.89 19.27 6.81
C GLY A 175 -8.93 19.89 8.22
N ASP A 176 -9.88 19.47 9.08
CA ASP A 176 -10.03 20.00 10.45
C ASP A 176 -9.23 19.21 11.50
N LEU A 177 -8.94 17.94 11.21
CA LEU A 177 -8.18 17.05 12.08
C LEU A 177 -6.70 17.02 11.70
N HIS A 178 -5.84 16.94 12.72
CA HIS A 178 -4.38 16.99 12.59
C HIS A 178 -3.70 16.05 13.59
N SER A 179 -2.38 15.91 13.49
CA SER A 179 -1.55 15.17 14.45
C SER A 179 -1.95 13.70 14.61
N GLY A 180 -2.25 13.05 13.49
CA GLY A 180 -2.68 11.66 13.42
C GLY A 180 -4.12 11.42 13.84
N GLN A 181 -4.90 12.47 14.11
CA GLN A 181 -6.35 12.35 14.30
C GLN A 181 -7.01 12.18 12.92
N ILE A 182 -7.64 11.04 12.71
CA ILE A 182 -8.23 10.61 11.44
C ILE A 182 -9.64 10.11 11.74
N ASN A 183 -10.62 10.67 11.04
CA ASN A 183 -12.00 10.21 11.12
C ASN A 183 -12.22 9.10 10.09
N PHE A 184 -12.09 7.84 10.51
CA PHE A 184 -12.34 6.70 9.63
C PHE A 184 -13.81 6.31 9.57
N ASP A 185 -14.29 6.00 8.38
CA ASP A 185 -15.57 5.32 8.17
C ASP A 185 -15.45 3.84 8.52
N THR A 186 -16.13 3.46 9.59
CA THR A 186 -16.16 2.08 10.11
C THR A 186 -17.31 1.23 9.54
N ASN A 187 -18.07 1.75 8.57
CA ASN A 187 -19.16 1.04 7.90
C ASN A 187 -18.68 0.08 6.79
N ARG A 188 -17.38 -0.23 6.75
CA ARG A 188 -16.74 -1.12 5.75
C ARG A 188 -16.84 -0.59 4.32
N VAL A 189 -16.67 0.73 4.16
CA VAL A 189 -16.64 1.41 2.86
C VAL A 189 -15.21 1.73 2.48
N VAL A 190 -14.87 1.60 1.20
CA VAL A 190 -13.61 2.04 0.59
C VAL A 190 -13.94 3.04 -0.51
N TYR A 191 -13.55 4.30 -0.33
CA TYR A 191 -13.86 5.40 -1.24
C TYR A 191 -12.91 5.43 -2.44
N GLY A 192 -13.43 5.78 -3.62
CA GLY A 192 -12.63 6.02 -4.82
C GLY A 192 -13.24 7.11 -5.70
N PRO A 193 -12.53 7.57 -6.73
CA PRO A 193 -12.98 8.73 -7.52
C PRO A 193 -14.01 8.37 -8.59
N TYR A 194 -14.23 7.08 -8.88
CA TYR A 194 -15.00 6.65 -10.05
C TYR A 194 -16.42 6.22 -9.73
N ASP A 195 -17.36 6.71 -10.53
CA ASP A 195 -18.76 6.32 -10.48
C ASP A 195 -18.97 4.83 -10.79
N LEU A 196 -20.01 4.27 -10.17
CA LEU A 196 -20.50 2.91 -10.44
C LEU A 196 -19.37 1.86 -10.36
N PRO A 197 -18.70 1.70 -9.19
CA PRO A 197 -17.68 0.69 -9.02
C PRO A 197 -18.28 -0.72 -9.13
N PHE A 198 -17.50 -1.67 -9.67
CA PHE A 198 -17.91 -3.07 -9.69
C PHE A 198 -17.72 -3.69 -8.30
N ALA A 199 -18.76 -3.63 -7.47
CA ALA A 199 -18.64 -3.88 -6.03
C ALA A 199 -18.48 -5.36 -5.63
N ALA A 200 -19.04 -6.29 -6.39
CA ALA A 200 -19.17 -7.68 -5.95
C ALA A 200 -17.83 -8.35 -5.56
N PRO A 201 -16.71 -8.20 -6.29
CA PRO A 201 -15.44 -8.80 -5.90
C PRO A 201 -14.90 -8.26 -4.58
N MET A 202 -14.93 -6.94 -4.39
CA MET A 202 -14.45 -6.33 -3.14
C MET A 202 -15.30 -6.75 -1.94
N ILE A 203 -16.62 -6.81 -2.09
CA ILE A 203 -17.51 -7.26 -1.01
C ILE A 203 -17.28 -8.75 -0.69
N GLN A 204 -17.11 -9.60 -1.69
CA GLN A 204 -17.04 -11.05 -1.51
C GLN A 204 -15.66 -11.55 -1.09
N TYR A 205 -14.59 -10.90 -1.54
CA TYR A 205 -13.22 -11.36 -1.31
C TYR A 205 -12.46 -10.51 -0.27
N VAL A 206 -12.75 -9.21 -0.18
CA VAL A 206 -12.08 -8.32 0.79
C VAL A 206 -13.02 -7.99 1.95
N GLY A 207 -14.33 -7.96 1.69
CA GLY A 207 -15.35 -7.66 2.69
C GLY A 207 -15.69 -6.18 2.83
N PHE A 208 -15.34 -5.35 1.85
CA PHE A 208 -15.57 -3.91 1.88
C PHE A 208 -16.32 -3.46 0.62
N GLU A 209 -17.20 -2.48 0.77
CA GLU A 209 -17.98 -1.90 -0.32
C GLU A 209 -17.21 -0.75 -0.95
N PRO A 210 -16.87 -0.80 -2.26
CA PRO A 210 -16.33 0.36 -2.94
C PRO A 210 -17.42 1.39 -3.19
N LEU A 211 -17.15 2.64 -2.87
CA LEU A 211 -18.07 3.76 -3.08
C LEU A 211 -17.38 4.92 -3.78
N GLN A 212 -18.06 5.57 -4.72
CA GLN A 212 -17.56 6.81 -5.29
C GLN A 212 -17.67 7.94 -4.26
N SER A 213 -16.63 8.76 -4.13
CA SER A 213 -16.74 10.04 -3.44
C SER A 213 -15.71 11.04 -3.93
N ASP A 214 -16.14 12.31 -4.03
CA ASP A 214 -15.30 13.42 -4.51
C ASP A 214 -14.19 13.79 -3.50
N HIS A 215 -14.39 13.53 -2.20
CA HIS A 215 -13.45 13.92 -1.14
C HIS A 215 -12.11 13.19 -1.22
N ILE A 216 -12.01 12.09 -1.98
CA ILE A 216 -10.73 11.40 -2.20
C ILE A 216 -9.72 12.30 -2.95
N GLY A 217 -10.21 13.28 -3.70
CA GLY A 217 -9.40 14.28 -4.39
C GLY A 217 -9.14 15.56 -3.57
N ASP A 218 -9.62 15.64 -2.33
CA ASP A 218 -9.53 16.86 -1.51
C ASP A 218 -8.25 16.88 -0.66
N ALA A 219 -7.57 18.03 -0.61
CA ALA A 219 -6.29 18.18 0.10
C ALA A 219 -6.39 17.89 1.61
N GLY A 220 -7.58 18.06 2.20
CA GLY A 220 -7.87 17.76 3.59
C GLY A 220 -7.68 16.27 3.94
N LEU A 221 -7.68 15.37 2.95
CA LEU A 221 -7.35 13.95 3.14
C LEU A 221 -5.93 13.76 3.69
N CYS A 222 -5.03 14.69 3.38
CA CYS A 222 -3.63 14.66 3.83
C CYS A 222 -3.43 15.37 5.18
N ALA A 223 -4.39 16.19 5.62
CA ALA A 223 -4.23 17.13 6.73
C ALA A 223 -3.99 16.44 8.08
N SER A 224 -4.62 15.29 8.30
CA SER A 224 -4.50 14.50 9.53
C SER A 224 -3.05 14.11 9.82
N CYS A 225 -2.28 13.78 8.78
CA CYS A 225 -0.88 13.34 8.93
C CYS A 225 0.13 14.46 8.62
N HIS A 226 -0.19 15.37 7.68
CA HIS A 226 0.72 16.42 7.22
C HIS A 226 0.54 17.76 7.94
N SER A 227 0.11 17.72 9.20
CA SER A 227 0.26 18.78 10.19
C SER A 227 0.38 18.17 11.57
N LEU A 228 1.53 18.39 12.21
CA LEU A 228 1.89 17.79 13.49
C LEU A 228 2.04 18.88 14.53
N LEU A 229 1.10 18.88 15.46
CA LEU A 229 0.99 19.79 16.59
C LEU A 229 1.07 18.95 17.87
N THR A 230 2.21 18.98 18.54
CA THR A 230 2.47 18.13 19.71
C THR A 230 2.31 18.89 21.01
N GLY A 231 1.78 18.21 22.03
CA GLY A 231 1.77 18.75 23.39
C GLY A 231 3.21 18.86 23.93
N THR A 232 3.49 19.92 24.69
CA THR A 232 4.82 20.13 25.27
C THR A 232 4.87 19.80 26.76
N VAL A 233 6.02 19.31 27.20
CA VAL A 233 6.34 19.06 28.61
C VAL A 233 7.48 19.96 29.09
N ASP A 234 7.51 20.26 30.39
CA ASP A 234 8.63 20.97 31.01
C ASP A 234 9.83 20.03 31.31
N LEU A 235 10.91 20.59 31.89
CA LEU A 235 12.10 19.80 32.25
C LEU A 235 11.86 18.75 33.35
N ALA A 236 10.71 18.81 34.04
CA ALA A 236 10.27 17.79 35.00
C ALA A 236 9.30 16.79 34.36
N GLY A 237 9.09 16.86 33.04
CA GLY A 237 8.17 16.00 32.30
C GLY A 237 6.71 16.31 32.58
N GLN A 238 6.36 17.48 33.12
CA GLN A 238 4.96 17.83 33.36
C GLN A 238 4.35 18.54 32.13
N PRO A 239 3.11 18.19 31.73
CA PRO A 239 2.43 18.89 30.65
C PRO A 239 2.34 20.39 30.92
N THR A 240 2.78 21.21 29.95
CA THR A 240 2.76 22.67 30.10
C THR A 240 1.40 23.27 29.72
N GLY A 241 0.55 22.48 29.03
CA GLY A 241 -0.69 22.95 28.40
C GLY A 241 -0.48 23.71 27.09
N GLN A 242 0.76 23.81 26.60
CA GLN A 242 1.08 24.46 25.32
C GLN A 242 1.33 23.43 24.22
N THR A 243 1.15 23.88 22.98
CA THR A 243 1.36 23.09 21.77
C THR A 243 2.57 23.60 21.01
N PHE A 244 3.37 22.67 20.48
CA PHE A 244 4.48 22.94 19.58
C PHE A 244 4.11 22.51 18.16
N VAL A 245 4.38 23.37 17.18
CA VAL A 245 4.15 23.06 15.76
C VAL A 245 5.42 22.43 15.22
N GLU A 246 5.43 21.11 15.15
CA GLU A 246 6.57 20.34 14.63
C GLU A 246 6.57 20.30 13.11
N GLN A 247 5.37 20.15 12.50
CA GLN A 247 5.17 20.20 11.06
C GLN A 247 3.87 20.96 10.76
N ALA A 248 3.90 21.84 9.76
CA ALA A 248 2.75 22.67 9.40
C ALA A 248 2.40 22.57 7.90
N THR A 249 2.82 21.52 7.19
CA THR A 249 2.78 21.48 5.72
C THR A 249 1.40 21.73 5.13
N TYR A 250 0.34 21.13 5.68
CA TYR A 250 -1.04 21.42 5.24
C TYR A 250 -1.44 22.88 5.50
N HIS A 251 -1.06 23.45 6.65
CA HIS A 251 -1.32 24.86 6.96
C HIS A 251 -0.51 25.81 6.08
N GLU A 252 0.73 25.46 5.75
CA GLU A 252 1.57 26.19 4.80
C GLU A 252 0.94 26.18 3.41
N TRP A 253 0.39 25.03 2.97
CA TRP A 253 -0.38 24.91 1.74
C TRP A 253 -1.64 25.78 1.76
N LEU A 254 -2.45 25.71 2.82
CA LEU A 254 -3.66 26.52 3.01
C LEU A 254 -3.38 28.02 2.87
N ASN A 255 -2.24 28.48 3.37
CA ASN A 255 -1.84 29.89 3.35
C ASN A 255 -1.00 30.28 2.11
N SER A 256 -0.87 29.39 1.12
CA SER A 256 -0.12 29.61 -0.11
C SER A 256 -1.02 29.93 -1.31
N ASP A 257 -0.42 30.33 -2.43
CA ASP A 257 -1.12 30.48 -3.72
C ASP A 257 -1.74 29.17 -4.24
N TYR A 258 -1.36 28.01 -3.69
CA TYR A 258 -1.91 26.70 -4.04
C TYR A 258 -3.12 26.31 -3.17
N GLY A 259 -3.32 26.97 -2.03
CA GLY A 259 -4.39 26.67 -1.08
C GLY A 259 -5.79 26.97 -1.62
N GLU A 260 -6.79 26.71 -0.79
CA GLU A 260 -8.22 26.86 -1.13
C GLU A 260 -8.58 28.26 -1.62
N ASP A 261 -8.05 29.30 -0.95
CA ASP A 261 -8.26 30.71 -1.32
C ASP A 261 -7.43 31.16 -2.54
N GLY A 262 -6.51 30.31 -3.02
CA GLY A 262 -5.63 30.55 -4.16
C GLY A 262 -6.11 29.86 -5.43
N ASN A 263 -5.23 29.06 -6.03
CA ASN A 263 -5.51 28.28 -7.24
C ASN A 263 -6.10 26.89 -6.96
N ASN A 264 -6.27 26.52 -5.67
CA ASN A 264 -6.80 25.24 -5.22
C ASN A 264 -6.13 24.02 -5.89
N VAL A 265 -4.80 24.01 -5.91
CA VAL A 265 -4.02 22.87 -6.40
C VAL A 265 -3.82 21.93 -5.22
N THR A 266 -4.59 20.85 -5.21
CA THR A 266 -4.58 19.88 -4.09
C THR A 266 -3.24 19.14 -4.00
N CYS A 267 -2.96 18.56 -2.83
CA CYS A 267 -1.81 17.69 -2.62
C CYS A 267 -1.74 16.59 -3.69
N GLN A 268 -2.89 15.95 -3.94
CA GLN A 268 -3.05 14.86 -4.91
C GLN A 268 -2.75 15.31 -6.33
N ASN A 269 -3.08 16.55 -6.72
CA ASN A 269 -2.81 17.03 -8.08
C ASN A 269 -1.31 17.01 -8.42
N CYS A 270 -0.42 17.15 -7.43
CA CYS A 270 1.03 17.09 -7.62
C CYS A 270 1.62 15.73 -7.24
N HIS A 271 1.17 15.13 -6.13
CA HIS A 271 1.79 13.93 -5.54
C HIS A 271 1.11 12.61 -5.94
N ILE A 272 -0.06 12.67 -6.58
CA ILE A 272 -0.73 11.51 -7.20
C ILE A 272 -1.02 11.89 -8.66
N PRO A 273 0.04 11.98 -9.49
CA PRO A 273 -0.10 12.50 -10.85
C PRO A 273 -1.09 11.65 -11.65
N GLN A 274 -1.94 12.34 -12.40
CA GLN A 274 -2.99 11.71 -13.17
C GLN A 274 -2.61 11.55 -14.64
N ILE A 275 -2.66 10.31 -15.14
CA ILE A 275 -2.64 10.02 -16.57
C ILE A 275 -4.06 10.05 -17.13
N LYS A 276 -4.19 10.39 -18.41
CA LYS A 276 -5.50 10.47 -19.10
C LYS A 276 -5.90 9.17 -19.76
N ASP A 277 -5.02 8.19 -19.71
CA ASP A 277 -5.20 6.89 -20.31
C ASP A 277 -6.36 6.15 -19.61
N PRO A 278 -7.21 5.44 -20.36
CA PRO A 278 -8.27 4.63 -19.78
C PRO A 278 -7.66 3.33 -19.21
N VAL A 279 -7.42 3.30 -17.90
CA VAL A 279 -6.81 2.14 -17.23
C VAL A 279 -7.89 1.22 -16.66
N VAL A 280 -7.86 -0.07 -17.01
CA VAL A 280 -8.72 -1.06 -16.35
C VAL A 280 -8.16 -1.32 -14.95
N ILE A 281 -8.85 -0.83 -13.92
CA ILE A 281 -8.33 -0.76 -12.54
C ILE A 281 -8.45 -2.06 -11.73
N SER A 282 -8.83 -3.18 -12.35
CA SER A 282 -8.96 -4.46 -11.67
C SER A 282 -8.65 -5.63 -12.60
N ALA A 283 -7.69 -6.46 -12.21
CA ALA A 283 -7.37 -7.70 -12.88
C ALA A 283 -8.50 -8.73 -12.75
N ASN A 284 -8.43 -9.80 -13.55
CA ASN A 284 -9.34 -10.95 -13.53
C ASN A 284 -10.75 -10.73 -14.15
N TYR A 285 -11.09 -9.53 -14.61
CA TYR A 285 -12.41 -9.23 -15.18
C TYR A 285 -12.34 -8.57 -16.56
N LEU A 286 -12.35 -9.39 -17.62
CA LEU A 286 -12.22 -8.95 -19.02
C LEU A 286 -13.35 -8.06 -19.57
N PHE A 287 -14.43 -7.88 -18.82
CA PHE A 287 -15.56 -7.04 -19.23
C PHE A 287 -15.46 -5.61 -18.67
N LEU A 288 -14.48 -5.33 -17.81
CA LEU A 288 -14.32 -4.01 -17.22
C LEU A 288 -13.82 -3.01 -18.26
N GLU A 289 -14.36 -1.81 -18.20
CA GLU A 289 -13.89 -0.69 -19.02
C GLU A 289 -12.84 0.12 -18.25
N GLY A 290 -11.91 0.70 -19.01
CA GLY A 290 -10.88 1.57 -18.43
C GLY A 290 -11.47 2.84 -17.82
N ARG A 291 -10.89 3.29 -16.71
CA ARG A 291 -11.25 4.52 -16.00
C ARG A 291 -10.21 5.60 -16.26
N SER A 292 -10.66 6.84 -16.39
CA SER A 292 -9.81 8.01 -16.64
C SER A 292 -10.44 9.25 -16.00
N PRO A 293 -9.65 10.19 -15.45
CA PRO A 293 -8.20 10.12 -15.30
C PRO A 293 -7.76 9.08 -14.24
N TYR A 294 -6.56 8.54 -14.34
CA TYR A 294 -6.00 7.52 -13.43
C TYR A 294 -4.82 8.07 -12.63
N GLY A 295 -4.87 7.94 -11.31
CA GLY A 295 -3.83 8.44 -10.40
C GLY A 295 -2.76 7.41 -10.11
N LEU A 296 -1.50 7.77 -10.35
CA LEU A 296 -0.33 6.93 -10.07
C LEU A 296 0.04 7.03 -8.58
N HIS A 297 0.26 5.88 -7.94
CA HIS A 297 0.43 5.78 -6.48
C HIS A 297 1.91 5.75 -6.06
N GLU A 298 2.80 6.34 -6.86
CA GLU A 298 4.23 6.45 -6.58
C GLU A 298 4.53 7.41 -5.40
N MET A 299 3.67 8.41 -5.19
CA MET A 299 3.69 9.35 -4.05
C MET A 299 5.09 9.87 -3.68
N VAL A 300 5.86 10.23 -4.71
CA VAL A 300 7.26 10.60 -4.59
C VAL A 300 7.42 11.92 -3.84
N GLY A 301 8.45 11.99 -2.99
CA GLY A 301 8.83 13.18 -2.23
C GLY A 301 10.34 13.34 -2.09
N GLY A 302 10.80 14.17 -1.15
CA GLY A 302 12.22 14.47 -0.94
C GLY A 302 13.05 13.34 -0.27
N ASN A 303 12.47 12.17 -0.02
CA ASN A 303 13.04 11.10 0.81
C ASN A 303 13.97 10.13 0.03
N THR A 304 14.63 10.60 -1.03
CA THR A 304 15.45 9.75 -1.91
C THR A 304 16.53 8.97 -1.16
N PHE A 305 17.17 9.60 -0.16
CA PHE A 305 18.14 8.92 0.69
C PHE A 305 17.53 7.75 1.47
N MET A 306 16.33 7.94 2.04
CA MET A 306 15.67 6.89 2.81
C MET A 306 15.17 5.77 1.92
N LEU A 307 14.60 6.09 0.76
CA LEU A 307 14.19 5.10 -0.23
C LEU A 307 15.39 4.26 -0.70
N GLN A 308 16.54 4.90 -0.97
CA GLN A 308 17.78 4.19 -1.31
C GLN A 308 18.26 3.28 -0.18
N LEU A 309 18.26 3.77 1.07
CA LEU A 309 18.65 2.95 2.22
C LEU A 309 17.72 1.75 2.39
N MET A 310 16.41 1.95 2.24
CA MET A 310 15.41 0.89 2.30
C MET A 310 15.61 -0.15 1.20
N LYS A 311 15.81 0.31 -0.04
CA LYS A 311 16.15 -0.52 -1.20
C LYS A 311 17.36 -1.43 -0.91
N GLU A 312 18.45 -0.84 -0.42
CA GLU A 312 19.70 -1.57 -0.09
C GLU A 312 19.59 -2.52 1.10
N ASN A 313 18.60 -2.35 1.97
CA ASN A 313 18.44 -3.12 3.22
C ASN A 313 17.08 -3.84 3.32
N ARG A 314 16.41 -4.05 2.18
CA ARG A 314 15.05 -4.56 2.10
C ARG A 314 14.79 -5.83 2.92
N GLU A 315 15.62 -6.85 2.75
CA GLU A 315 15.45 -8.13 3.43
C GLU A 315 15.52 -7.97 4.96
N ALA A 316 16.45 -7.14 5.44
CA ALA A 316 16.62 -6.89 6.87
C ALA A 316 15.47 -6.06 7.47
N LEU A 317 14.84 -5.22 6.67
CA LEU A 317 13.71 -4.38 7.07
C LEU A 317 12.34 -5.05 6.87
N GLY A 318 12.30 -6.23 6.23
CA GLY A 318 11.05 -6.93 5.91
C GLY A 318 10.17 -6.18 4.90
N ILE A 319 10.80 -5.50 3.93
CA ILE A 319 10.10 -4.78 2.86
C ILE A 319 9.80 -5.76 1.72
N ASP A 320 8.57 -5.74 1.19
CA ASP A 320 8.09 -6.69 0.16
C ASP A 320 8.18 -6.14 -1.27
N ALA A 321 8.50 -4.85 -1.44
CA ALA A 321 8.76 -4.23 -2.73
C ALA A 321 9.99 -4.85 -3.43
N GLU A 322 9.99 -4.99 -4.74
CA GLU A 322 11.21 -5.37 -5.49
C GLU A 322 12.15 -4.18 -5.65
N GLU A 323 13.43 -4.46 -5.95
CA GLU A 323 14.46 -3.43 -6.06
C GLU A 323 14.13 -2.40 -7.14
N GLU A 324 13.62 -2.86 -8.28
CA GLU A 324 13.28 -2.03 -9.44
C GLU A 324 12.10 -1.08 -9.18
N GLN A 325 11.29 -1.34 -8.15
CA GLN A 325 10.13 -0.50 -7.84
C GLN A 325 10.50 0.76 -7.04
N PHE A 326 11.74 0.84 -6.56
CA PHE A 326 12.27 2.05 -5.90
C PHE A 326 12.88 3.06 -6.89
N ASP A 327 13.02 2.70 -8.18
CA ASP A 327 13.70 3.48 -9.22
C ASP A 327 12.72 4.20 -10.17
#